data_AF-A0A354HIJ5-F1
#
_entry.id   AF-A0A354HIJ5-F1
#
_cell.length_a   1.000
_cell.length_b   1.000
_cell.length_c   1.000
_cell.angle_alpha   90.00
_cell.angle_beta   90.00
_cell.angle_gamma   90.00
#
_symmetry.space_group_name_H-M   'P 1'
#
loop_
_entity.id
_entity.type
_entity.pdbx_description
1 polymer ?
#
loop_
_entity_poly.entity_id
_entity_poly.type
_entity_poly.pdbx_seq_one_letter_code
_entity_poly.pdbx_strand_id
1 'polypeptide(L)'
;LFSEEKGLAYEKITCAGSESYRYIRSAMIKKVNTAGWSSSKKYGALPEYQQTMLMNFVNNSVLGIYRQWIEEGKQQPVEEIIGITNRLVLGGVKGFFK
;
A
#
# COMPACT_ATOMS: atom_id res chain seq x y z
N LEU A 1 -5.18 3.51 -8.97
CA LEU A 1 -4.39 2.41 -8.33
C LEU A 1 -4.62 2.37 -6.81
N PHE A 2 -5.51 3.22 -6.30
CA PHE A 2 -5.70 3.43 -4.88
C PHE A 2 -6.97 2.73 -4.42
N SER A 3 -6.93 2.20 -3.18
CA SER A 3 -8.05 1.45 -2.58
C SER A 3 -9.30 2.31 -2.41
N GLU A 4 -9.13 3.64 -2.34
CA GLU A 4 -10.18 4.65 -2.23
C GLU A 4 -11.17 4.60 -3.41
N GLU A 5 -10.66 4.47 -4.64
CA GLU A 5 -11.46 4.44 -5.89
C GLU A 5 -12.38 3.21 -6.00
N LYS A 6 -12.29 2.25 -5.07
CA LYS A 6 -12.98 0.95 -5.12
C LYS A 6 -14.18 0.86 -4.17
N GLY A 7 -14.48 1.93 -3.45
CA GLY A 7 -15.67 2.08 -2.62
C GLY A 7 -15.62 1.33 -1.28
N LEU A 8 -16.70 1.48 -0.52
CA LEU A 8 -16.77 1.12 0.92
C LEU A 8 -16.49 -0.34 1.23
N ALA A 9 -16.87 -1.28 0.37
CA ALA A 9 -16.60 -2.71 0.60
C ALA A 9 -15.09 -3.00 0.54
N TYR A 10 -14.40 -2.41 -0.45
CA TYR A 10 -12.96 -2.56 -0.62
C TYR A 10 -12.20 -1.93 0.55
N GLU A 11 -12.65 -0.74 0.98
CA GLU A 11 -12.13 -0.04 2.16
C GLU A 11 -12.27 -0.90 3.42
N LYS A 12 -13.47 -1.40 3.71
CA LYS A 12 -13.72 -2.25 4.89
C LYS A 12 -12.83 -3.50 4.88
N ILE A 13 -12.76 -4.24 3.78
CA ILE A 13 -11.90 -5.43 3.68
C ILE A 13 -10.41 -5.06 3.85
N THR A 14 -10.01 -3.89 3.36
CA THR A 14 -8.63 -3.40 3.46
C THR A 14 -8.28 -2.98 4.90
N CYS A 15 -9.22 -2.39 5.62
CA CYS A 15 -8.99 -1.83 6.96
C CYS A 15 -9.37 -2.78 8.12
N ALA A 16 -10.10 -3.87 7.88
CA ALA A 16 -10.63 -4.79 8.91
C ALA A 16 -9.59 -5.60 9.76
N GLY A 17 -8.33 -5.18 9.81
CA GLY A 17 -7.32 -5.78 10.69
C GLY A 17 -6.90 -7.21 10.31
N SER A 18 -6.29 -7.92 11.26
CA SER A 18 -5.71 -9.27 11.09
C SER A 18 -6.69 -10.43 11.26
N GLU A 19 -7.87 -10.18 11.84
CA GLU A 19 -8.84 -11.24 12.19
C GLU A 19 -9.96 -11.38 11.16
N SER A 20 -10.45 -10.28 10.60
CA SER A 20 -11.53 -10.29 9.62
C SER A 20 -11.01 -10.18 8.19
N TYR A 21 -11.52 -11.01 7.28
CA TYR A 21 -11.22 -10.99 5.83
C TYR A 21 -9.75 -11.18 5.42
N ARG A 22 -8.86 -11.60 6.33
CA ARG A 22 -7.42 -11.80 6.06
C ARG A 22 -7.15 -12.60 4.78
N TYR A 23 -7.87 -13.70 4.57
CA TYR A 23 -7.73 -14.53 3.36
C TYR A 23 -8.05 -13.75 2.08
N ILE A 24 -9.19 -13.04 2.07
CA ILE A 24 -9.63 -12.21 0.94
C ILE A 24 -8.60 -11.11 0.68
N ARG A 25 -8.14 -10.44 1.75
CA ARG A 25 -7.16 -9.36 1.63
C ARG A 25 -5.81 -9.84 1.09
N SER A 26 -5.32 -10.98 1.55
CA SER A 26 -4.09 -11.60 1.02
C SER A 26 -4.22 -11.90 -0.47
N ALA A 27 -5.37 -12.41 -0.92
CA ALA A 27 -5.63 -12.65 -2.34
C ALA A 27 -5.66 -11.34 -3.16
N MET A 28 -6.26 -10.28 -2.63
CA MET A 28 -6.27 -8.95 -3.26
C MET A 28 -4.86 -8.38 -3.40
N ILE A 29 -4.06 -8.44 -2.33
CA ILE A 29 -2.65 -7.99 -2.35
C ILE A 29 -1.87 -8.79 -3.38
N LYS A 30 -1.98 -10.12 -3.38
CA LYS A 30 -1.30 -10.98 -4.37
C LYS A 30 -1.66 -10.56 -5.80
N LYS A 31 -2.94 -10.33 -6.09
CA LYS A 31 -3.41 -9.89 -7.41
C LYS A 31 -2.80 -8.55 -7.83
N VAL A 32 -2.83 -7.55 -6.94
CA VAL A 32 -2.26 -6.22 -7.22
C VAL A 32 -0.74 -6.31 -7.41
N ASN A 33 -0.06 -7.06 -6.55
CA ASN A 33 1.39 -7.25 -6.61
C ASN A 33 1.80 -7.93 -7.92
N THR A 34 1.15 -9.05 -8.28
CA THR A 34 1.42 -9.74 -9.53
C THR A 34 1.16 -8.82 -10.72
N ALA A 35 0.04 -8.09 -10.76
CA ALA A 35 -0.27 -7.20 -11.88
C ALA A 35 0.72 -6.03 -12.00
N GLY A 36 1.18 -5.47 -10.87
CA GLY A 36 2.04 -4.29 -10.85
C GLY A 36 3.53 -4.58 -11.08
N TRP A 37 4.04 -5.70 -10.57
CA TRP A 37 5.48 -5.96 -10.52
C TRP A 37 5.95 -7.08 -11.46
N SER A 38 5.06 -7.97 -11.93
CA SER A 38 5.47 -9.10 -12.78
C SER A 38 6.11 -8.71 -14.11
N SER A 39 5.79 -7.51 -14.63
CA SER A 39 6.37 -6.99 -15.87
C SER A 39 7.68 -6.23 -15.66
N SER A 40 8.09 -5.95 -14.41
CA SER A 40 9.29 -5.19 -14.11
C SER A 40 10.54 -6.05 -14.17
N LYS A 41 11.36 -5.86 -15.21
CA LYS A 41 12.67 -6.52 -15.34
C LYS A 41 13.59 -6.28 -14.14
N LYS A 42 13.57 -5.05 -13.59
CA LYS A 42 14.38 -4.68 -12.42
C LYS A 42 13.95 -5.45 -11.18
N TYR A 43 12.64 -5.58 -10.97
CA TYR A 43 12.10 -6.35 -9.84
C TYR A 43 12.42 -7.85 -9.99
N GLY A 44 12.18 -8.41 -11.17
CA GLY A 44 12.45 -9.83 -11.45
C GLY A 44 13.93 -10.23 -11.35
N ALA A 45 14.85 -9.29 -11.52
CA ALA A 45 16.29 -9.51 -11.35
C ALA A 45 16.76 -9.50 -9.89
N LEU A 46 15.92 -9.07 -8.94
CA LEU A 46 16.26 -9.07 -7.52
C LEU A 46 16.26 -10.51 -6.96
N PRO A 47 17.15 -10.85 -6.02
CA PRO A 47 17.02 -12.05 -5.20
C PRO A 47 15.66 -12.11 -4.49
N GLU A 48 15.13 -13.31 -4.27
CA GLU A 48 13.80 -13.52 -3.68
C GLU A 48 13.63 -12.83 -2.32
N TYR A 49 14.66 -12.82 -1.48
CA TYR A 49 14.60 -12.13 -0.18
C TYR A 49 14.45 -10.61 -0.34
N GLN A 50 15.07 -10.00 -1.37
CA GLN A 50 14.97 -8.57 -1.65
C GLN A 50 13.60 -8.22 -2.23
N GLN A 51 13.07 -9.08 -3.11
CA GLN A 51 11.69 -8.95 -3.61
C GLN A 51 10.70 -8.98 -2.44
N THR A 52 10.83 -9.97 -1.55
CA THR A 52 10.00 -10.10 -0.36
C THR A 52 10.10 -8.88 0.55
N MET A 53 11.33 -8.42 0.84
CA MET A 53 11.56 -7.24 1.67
C MET A 53 10.93 -5.97 1.07
N LEU A 54 11.12 -5.74 -0.23
CA LEU A 54 10.54 -4.59 -0.94
C LEU A 54 9.01 -4.62 -0.89
N MET A 55 8.41 -5.77 -1.21
CA MET A 55 6.95 -5.90 -1.22
C MET A 55 6.35 -5.74 0.18
N ASN A 56 7.00 -6.29 1.21
CA ASN A 56 6.57 -6.08 2.59
C ASN A 56 6.65 -4.60 2.99
N PHE A 57 7.74 -3.92 2.65
CA PHE A 57 7.89 -2.49 2.93
C PHE A 57 6.79 -1.66 2.25
N VAL A 58 6.62 -1.82 0.94
CA VAL A 58 5.64 -1.05 0.16
C VAL A 58 4.22 -1.33 0.66
N ASN A 59 3.85 -2.60 0.81
CA ASN A 59 2.50 -2.99 1.21
C ASN A 59 2.15 -2.48 2.61
N ASN A 60 3.05 -2.65 3.58
CA ASN A 60 2.75 -2.29 4.96
C ASN A 60 2.78 -0.78 5.18
N SER A 61 3.74 -0.07 4.58
CA SER A 61 3.87 1.38 4.75
C SER A 61 2.70 2.13 4.12
N VAL A 62 2.34 1.79 2.87
CA VAL A 62 1.21 2.43 2.17
C VAL A 62 -0.12 2.09 2.84
N LEU A 63 -0.29 0.84 3.28
CA LEU A 63 -1.51 0.44 3.99
C LEU A 63 -1.65 1.14 5.35
N GLY A 64 -0.56 1.31 6.10
CA GLY A 64 -0.57 2.01 7.38
C GLY A 64 -1.09 3.43 7.23
N ILE A 65 -0.55 4.18 6.26
CA ILE A 65 -0.98 5.55 5.98
C ILE A 65 -2.45 5.59 5.52
N TYR A 66 -2.86 4.68 4.63
CA TYR A 66 -4.25 4.62 4.18
C TYR A 66 -5.22 4.35 5.34
N ARG A 67 -4.90 3.39 6.22
CA ARG A 67 -5.74 3.07 7.39
C ARG A 67 -5.87 4.25 8.33
N GLN A 68 -4.76 4.92 8.65
CA GLN A 68 -4.77 6.11 9.48
C GLN A 68 -5.70 7.18 8.90
N TRP A 69 -5.62 7.45 7.60
CA TRP A 69 -6.50 8.44 6.95
C TRP A 69 -7.99 8.07 7.03
N ILE A 70 -8.33 6.78 6.91
CA ILE A 70 -9.71 6.30 7.11
C ILE A 70 -10.16 6.47 8.57
N GLU A 71 -9.31 6.08 9.52
CA GLU A 71 -9.59 6.15 10.97
C GLU A 71 -9.76 7.60 11.45
N GLU A 72 -9.02 8.54 10.85
CA GLU A 72 -9.17 9.98 11.08
C GLU A 72 -10.43 10.57 10.41
N GLY A 73 -11.17 9.79 9.64
CA GLY A 73 -12.40 10.22 8.98
C GLY A 73 -12.17 10.99 7.67
N LYS A 74 -11.06 10.71 6.97
CA LYS A 74 -10.70 11.31 5.68
C LYS A 74 -10.60 12.85 5.72
N GLN A 75 -10.10 13.41 6.82
CA GLN A 75 -10.07 14.85 7.05
C GLN A 75 -9.29 15.63 5.98
N GLN A 76 -8.13 15.09 5.55
CA GLN A 76 -7.31 15.71 4.51
C GLN A 76 -7.70 15.21 3.11
N PRO A 77 -7.50 16.01 2.05
CA PRO A 77 -7.71 15.59 0.67
C PRO A 77 -6.86 14.36 0.31
N VAL A 78 -7.41 13.45 -0.49
CA VAL A 78 -6.72 12.21 -0.87
C VAL A 78 -5.42 12.49 -1.65
N GLU A 79 -5.40 13.57 -2.44
CA GLU A 79 -4.23 14.02 -3.20
C GLU A 79 -3.06 14.38 -2.28
N GLU A 80 -3.34 14.98 -1.13
CA GLU A 80 -2.34 15.32 -0.13
C GLU A 80 -1.73 14.06 0.49
N ILE A 81 -2.58 13.10 0.86
CA ILE A 81 -2.16 11.81 1.41
C ILE A 81 -1.30 11.04 0.41
N ILE A 82 -1.68 11.03 -0.87
CA ILE A 82 -0.89 10.43 -1.95
C ILE A 82 0.47 11.14 -2.07
N GLY A 83 0.49 12.47 -2.01
CA GLY A 83 1.72 13.26 -2.07
C GLY A 83 2.70 12.98 -0.93
N ILE A 84 2.20 12.87 0.30
CA ILE A 84 3.01 12.50 1.48
C ILE A 84 3.51 11.06 1.36
N THR A 85 2.62 10.13 0.98
CA THR A 85 2.96 8.71 0.80
C THR A 85 4.07 8.53 -0.22
N ASN A 86 3.99 9.21 -1.37
CA ASN A 86 5.03 9.15 -2.40
C ASN A 86 6.37 9.67 -1.90
N ARG A 87 6.39 10.79 -1.16
CA ARG A 87 7.62 11.33 -0.57
C ARG A 87 8.28 10.34 0.39
N LEU A 88 7.49 9.69 1.23
CA LEU A 88 7.98 8.68 2.18
C LEU A 88 8.47 7.40 1.48
N VAL A 89 7.71 6.88 0.51
CA VAL A 89 8.07 5.64 -0.20
C VAL A 89 9.32 5.84 -1.07
N LEU A 90 9.48 7.01 -1.71
CA LEU A 90 10.60 7.28 -2.62
C LEU A 90 11.83 7.84 -1.90
N GLY A 91 11.65 8.64 -0.84
CA GLY A 91 12.72 9.37 -0.17
C GLY A 91 12.98 8.95 1.29
N GLY A 92 12.18 8.01 1.82
CA GLY A 92 12.17 7.68 3.24
C GLY A 92 11.79 8.88 4.11
N VAL A 93 12.10 8.80 5.41
CA VAL A 93 11.85 9.89 6.38
C VAL A 93 12.54 11.19 5.96
N LYS A 94 13.72 11.11 5.32
CA LYS A 94 14.41 12.30 4.80
C LYS A 94 13.64 13.00 3.70
N GLY A 95 12.85 12.28 2.92
CA GLY A 95 11.98 12.84 1.87
C GLY A 95 10.78 13.60 2.44
N PHE A 96 10.41 13.37 3.70
CA PHE A 96 9.31 14.09 4.35
C PHE A 96 9.70 15.50 4.79
N PHE A 97 10.94 15.68 5.25
CA PHE A 97 11.47 16.96 5.74
C PHE A 97 12.14 17.84 4.66
N LYS A 98 11.97 17.48 3.39
CA LYS A 98 12.42 18.25 2.23
C LYS A 98 11.22 18.84 1.51
#